data_AF-J2XVE3-F1
#
_entry.id   AF-J2XVE3-F1
#
_cell.length_a   1.000
_cell.length_b   1.000
_cell.length_c   1.000
_cell.angle_alpha   90.00
_cell.angle_beta   90.00
_cell.angle_gamma   90.00
#
_symmetry.space_group_name_H-M   'P 1'
#
loop_
_entity.id
_entity.type
_entity.pdbx_description
1 polymer ?
#
loop_
_entity_poly.entity_id
_entity_poly.type
_entity_poly.pdbx_seq_one_letter_code
_entity_poly.pdbx_strand_id
1 'polypeptide(L)'
;MSDFSGLPLVIEPSDLLPRLESEELILVDLTSAARYSEGHLPGARFVDPKRTQLGQPPAPGLLPAKADLEALFGELGHRKDAVYVVYDDEGGGWAGRFIWLLDVIGHDKYHYIDGGLPAWLADGMPMSIQIPPAGGGPL
;
A
#
# COMPACT_ATOMS: atom_id res chain seq x y z
N MET A 1 -6.29 -21.23 -3.37
CA MET A 1 -5.10 -20.85 -2.57
C MET A 1 -4.77 -19.43 -2.98
N SER A 2 -4.29 -18.59 -2.06
CA SER A 2 -3.97 -17.19 -2.38
C SER A 2 -2.90 -17.12 -3.48
N ASP A 3 -3.00 -16.17 -4.41
CA ASP A 3 -2.03 -15.94 -5.49
C ASP A 3 -0.66 -15.53 -4.95
N PHE A 4 -0.63 -14.98 -3.73
CA PHE A 4 0.57 -14.55 -3.03
C PHE A 4 1.19 -15.63 -2.13
N SER A 5 0.58 -16.83 -2.08
CA SER A 5 1.07 -17.94 -1.25
C SER A 5 2.52 -18.31 -1.62
N GLY A 6 3.39 -18.38 -0.61
CA GLY A 6 4.79 -18.80 -0.78
C GLY A 6 5.75 -17.67 -1.17
N LEU A 7 5.25 -16.45 -1.38
CA LEU A 7 6.11 -15.27 -1.51
C LEU A 7 6.64 -14.83 -0.12
N PRO A 8 7.90 -14.37 -0.04
CA PRO A 8 8.43 -13.73 1.16
C PRO A 8 7.80 -12.36 1.42
N LEU A 9 8.06 -11.76 2.58
CA LEU A 9 7.59 -10.40 2.90
C LEU A 9 8.09 -9.37 1.88
N VAL A 10 9.38 -9.40 1.54
CA VAL A 10 9.96 -8.51 0.53
C VAL A 10 9.93 -9.22 -0.82
N ILE A 11 9.20 -8.67 -1.79
CA ILE A 11 9.01 -9.25 -3.13
C ILE A 11 9.64 -8.32 -4.18
N GLU A 12 9.99 -8.89 -5.32
CA GLU A 12 10.51 -8.12 -6.46
C GLU A 12 9.36 -7.55 -7.31
N PRO A 13 9.59 -6.49 -8.10
CA PRO A 13 8.62 -6.00 -9.10
C PRO A 13 8.06 -7.13 -10.00
N SER A 14 8.92 -8.08 -10.38
CA SER A 14 8.55 -9.22 -11.22
C SER A 14 7.61 -10.23 -10.53
N ASP A 15 7.58 -10.27 -9.19
CA ASP A 15 6.63 -11.10 -8.44
C ASP A 15 5.24 -10.47 -8.43
N LEU A 16 5.13 -9.14 -8.35
CA LEU A 16 3.83 -8.46 -8.35
C LEU A 16 3.18 -8.42 -9.74
N LEU A 17 3.97 -8.22 -10.81
CA LEU A 17 3.46 -8.06 -12.17
C LEU A 17 2.39 -9.10 -12.59
N PRO A 18 2.59 -10.42 -12.44
CA PRO A 18 1.59 -11.42 -12.82
C PRO A 18 0.35 -11.45 -11.91
N ARG A 19 0.32 -10.66 -10.83
CA ARG A 19 -0.71 -10.67 -9.77
C ARG A 19 -1.47 -9.34 -9.67
N LEU A 20 -1.22 -8.38 -10.57
CA LEU A 20 -1.87 -7.06 -10.55
C LEU A 20 -3.41 -7.15 -10.60
N GLU A 21 -3.94 -8.19 -11.24
CA GLU A 21 -5.39 -8.41 -11.39
C GLU A 21 -5.98 -9.34 -10.32
N SER A 22 -5.19 -9.71 -9.30
CA SER A 22 -5.67 -10.59 -8.24
C SER A 22 -6.74 -9.91 -7.40
N GLU A 23 -7.88 -10.58 -7.21
CA GLU A 23 -9.02 -9.98 -6.49
C GLU A 23 -8.67 -9.68 -5.02
N GLU A 24 -7.78 -10.47 -4.40
CA GLU A 24 -7.32 -10.27 -3.01
C GLU A 24 -6.35 -9.09 -2.84
N LEU A 25 -5.77 -8.57 -3.94
CA LEU A 25 -4.75 -7.52 -3.88
C LEU A 25 -5.33 -6.17 -3.43
N ILE A 26 -4.71 -5.59 -2.40
CA ILE A 26 -4.78 -4.17 -2.08
C ILE A 26 -3.39 -3.57 -2.25
N LEU A 27 -3.15 -2.98 -3.42
CA LEU A 27 -1.89 -2.30 -3.74
C LEU A 27 -1.90 -0.88 -3.19
N VAL A 28 -0.94 -0.52 -2.34
CA VAL A 28 -0.88 0.76 -1.63
C VAL A 28 0.35 1.55 -2.06
N ASP A 29 0.11 2.77 -2.53
CA ASP A 29 1.11 3.76 -2.92
C ASP A 29 1.25 4.81 -1.81
N LEU A 30 2.44 4.95 -1.23
CA LEU A 30 2.78 5.99 -0.25
C LEU A 30 3.81 7.00 -0.77
N THR A 31 3.73 7.35 -2.05
CA THR A 31 4.58 8.36 -2.66
C THR A 31 4.07 9.78 -2.31
N SER A 32 3.75 10.60 -3.30
CA SER A 32 3.12 11.90 -3.14
C SER A 32 1.97 12.05 -4.12
N ALA A 33 1.03 12.96 -3.84
CA ALA A 33 -0.06 13.22 -4.77
C ALA A 33 0.45 13.61 -6.17
N ALA A 34 1.55 14.35 -6.25
CA ALA A 34 2.20 14.69 -7.51
C ALA A 34 2.73 13.44 -8.22
N ARG A 35 3.55 12.62 -7.52
CA ARG A 35 4.13 11.39 -8.07
C ARG A 35 3.05 10.41 -8.53
N TYR A 36 2.04 10.16 -7.70
CA TYR A 36 0.89 9.32 -8.03
C TYR A 36 0.16 9.84 -9.28
N SER A 37 -0.07 11.15 -9.38
CA SER A 37 -0.77 11.74 -10.54
C SER A 37 0.03 11.68 -11.85
N GLU A 38 1.36 11.72 -11.78
CA GLU A 38 2.25 11.55 -12.94
C GLU A 38 2.29 10.10 -13.41
N GLY A 39 2.03 9.14 -12.51
CA GLY A 39 1.93 7.73 -12.80
C GLY A 39 2.27 6.88 -11.59
N HIS A 40 1.50 5.81 -11.38
CA HIS A 40 1.62 4.84 -10.30
C HIS A 40 1.50 3.40 -10.83
N LEU A 41 1.76 2.41 -9.98
CA LEU A 41 1.56 1.01 -10.35
C LEU A 41 0.07 0.75 -10.66
N PRO A 42 -0.28 -0.01 -11.72
CA PRO A 42 -1.68 -0.29 -12.06
C PRO A 42 -2.46 -0.87 -10.87
N GLY A 43 -3.62 -0.29 -10.58
CA GLY A 43 -4.46 -0.70 -9.44
C GLY A 43 -4.05 -0.13 -8.09
N ALA A 44 -2.95 0.64 -7.99
CA ALA A 44 -2.49 1.22 -6.74
C ALA A 44 -3.46 2.27 -6.17
N ARG A 45 -3.67 2.21 -4.86
CA ARG A 45 -4.47 3.17 -4.08
C ARG A 45 -3.53 4.09 -3.33
N PHE A 46 -3.65 5.39 -3.60
CA PHE A 46 -2.82 6.40 -2.95
C PHE A 46 -3.19 6.59 -1.48
N VAL A 47 -2.18 6.58 -0.61
CA VAL A 47 -2.25 6.98 0.79
C VAL A 47 -1.19 8.04 1.03
N ASP A 48 -1.61 9.29 1.26
CA ASP A 48 -0.68 10.36 1.64
C ASP A 48 0.07 9.94 2.92
N PRO A 49 1.42 9.94 2.92
CA PRO A 49 2.25 9.63 4.08
C PRO A 49 1.77 10.23 5.41
N LYS A 50 1.24 11.47 5.38
CA LYS A 50 0.75 12.16 6.58
C LYS A 50 -0.44 11.44 7.23
N ARG A 51 -1.26 10.72 6.47
CA ARG A 51 -2.40 9.95 6.99
C ARG A 51 -1.95 8.77 7.84
N THR A 52 -0.69 8.37 7.75
CA THR A 52 -0.14 7.30 8.59
C THR A 52 0.29 7.81 9.97
N GLN A 53 0.21 9.11 10.25
CA GLN A 53 0.71 9.76 11.45
C GLN A 53 -0.41 10.46 12.24
N LEU A 54 -0.23 10.58 13.56
CA LEU A 54 -1.09 11.43 14.39
C LEU A 54 -1.02 12.90 13.97
N GLY A 55 0.18 13.38 13.63
CA GLY A 55 0.41 14.75 13.18
C GLY A 55 0.22 15.84 14.25
N GLN A 56 0.05 15.47 15.53
CA GLN A 56 -0.18 16.41 16.64
C GLN A 56 0.97 16.41 17.67
N PRO A 57 1.32 17.57 18.26
CA PRO A 57 2.30 17.65 19.34
C PRO A 57 1.78 16.97 20.63
N PRO A 58 2.68 16.52 21.53
CA PRO A 58 4.15 16.60 21.43
C PRO A 58 4.77 15.44 20.63
N ALA A 59 3.97 14.47 20.18
CA ALA A 59 4.44 13.24 19.56
C ALA A 59 3.71 12.98 18.22
N PRO A 60 4.02 13.75 17.16
CA PRO A 60 3.30 13.67 15.89
C PRO A 60 3.49 12.32 15.16
N GLY A 61 4.55 11.58 15.47
CA GLY A 61 4.84 10.27 14.88
C GLY A 61 4.02 9.10 15.42
N LEU A 62 3.17 9.33 16.44
CA LEU A 62 2.26 8.30 16.97
C LEU A 62 1.26 7.82 15.91
N LEU A 63 0.53 6.76 16.26
CA LEU A 63 -0.59 6.24 15.47
C LEU A 63 -1.63 7.35 15.22
N PRO A 64 -2.26 7.37 14.02
CA PRO A 64 -3.46 8.16 13.80
C PRO A 64 -4.56 7.81 14.81
N ALA A 65 -5.55 8.68 14.95
CA ALA A 65 -6.69 8.36 15.80
C ALA A 65 -7.42 7.13 15.24
N LYS A 66 -8.07 6.36 16.12
CA LYS A 66 -8.79 5.14 15.72
C LYS A 66 -9.77 5.38 14.56
N ALA A 67 -10.52 6.49 14.62
CA ALA A 67 -11.48 6.85 13.57
C ALA A 67 -10.80 7.12 12.21
N ASP A 68 -9.60 7.71 12.23
CA ASP A 68 -8.84 7.98 11.00
C ASP A 68 -8.29 6.68 10.39
N LEU A 69 -7.86 5.73 11.24
CA LEU A 69 -7.46 4.39 10.80
C LEU A 69 -8.64 3.62 10.22
N GLU A 70 -9.80 3.62 10.90
CA GLU A 70 -11.01 2.96 10.40
C GLU A 70 -11.44 3.53 9.04
N ALA A 71 -11.42 4.86 8.88
CA ALA A 71 -11.73 5.50 7.61
C ALA A 71 -10.72 5.14 6.52
N LEU A 72 -9.41 5.22 6.82
CA LEU A 72 -8.34 4.87 5.88
C LEU A 72 -8.46 3.43 5.38
N PHE A 73 -8.61 2.46 6.29
CA PHE A 73 -8.72 1.06 5.90
C PHE A 73 -10.05 0.74 5.22
N GLY A 74 -11.14 1.44 5.58
CA GLY A 74 -12.41 1.39 4.85
C GLY A 74 -12.26 1.85 3.39
N GLU A 75 -11.63 3.00 3.16
CA GLU A 75 -11.38 3.53 1.80
C GLU A 75 -10.53 2.59 0.93
N LEU A 76 -9.57 1.89 1.55
CA LEU A 76 -8.73 0.89 0.90
C LEU A 76 -9.49 -0.40 0.57
N GLY A 77 -10.66 -0.63 1.17
CA GLY A 77 -11.43 -1.86 1.02
C GLY A 77 -10.88 -3.02 1.86
N HIS A 78 -10.36 -2.70 3.05
CA HIS A 78 -9.84 -3.70 3.98
C HIS A 78 -10.87 -4.80 4.25
N ARG A 79 -10.40 -6.05 4.20
CA ARG A 79 -11.20 -7.24 4.46
C ARG A 79 -10.29 -8.43 4.78
N LYS A 80 -10.88 -9.50 5.31
CA LYS A 80 -10.15 -10.66 5.86
C LYS A 80 -9.28 -11.41 4.84
N ASP A 81 -9.71 -11.47 3.60
CA ASP A 81 -9.01 -12.13 2.50
C ASP A 81 -8.01 -11.22 1.79
N ALA A 82 -7.96 -9.92 2.11
CA ALA A 82 -7.04 -9.00 1.47
C ALA A 82 -5.57 -9.42 1.67
N VAL A 83 -4.76 -9.15 0.65
CA VAL A 83 -3.30 -9.17 0.70
C VAL A 83 -2.82 -7.79 0.32
N TYR A 84 -2.10 -7.14 1.23
CA TYR A 84 -1.52 -5.83 0.95
C TYR A 84 -0.20 -5.98 0.22
N VAL A 85 0.02 -5.15 -0.79
CA VAL A 85 1.36 -4.94 -1.34
C VAL A 85 1.64 -3.45 -1.24
N VAL A 86 2.77 -3.08 -0.64
CA VAL A 86 3.04 -1.71 -0.22
C VAL A 86 4.34 -1.23 -0.85
N TYR A 87 4.32 0.01 -1.36
CA TYR A 87 5.52 0.67 -1.87
C TYR A 87 5.49 2.18 -1.64
N ASP A 88 6.67 2.79 -1.75
CA ASP A 88 6.88 4.23 -1.82
C ASP A 88 7.97 4.54 -2.87
N ASP A 89 8.41 5.81 -2.93
CA ASP A 89 9.44 6.31 -3.83
C ASP A 89 10.70 6.81 -3.11
N GLU A 90 10.86 6.48 -1.83
CA GLU A 90 11.97 6.95 -0.98
C GLU A 90 12.83 5.82 -0.39
N GLY A 91 12.58 4.57 -0.78
CA GLY A 91 13.36 3.41 -0.33
C GLY A 91 12.77 2.68 0.87
N GLY A 92 11.47 2.85 1.13
CA GLY A 92 10.70 2.02 2.07
C GLY A 92 10.34 2.65 3.41
N GLY A 93 10.64 3.93 3.64
CA GLY A 93 10.32 4.59 4.91
C GLY A 93 8.81 4.62 5.20
N TRP A 94 8.02 5.12 4.25
CA TRP A 94 6.57 5.18 4.38
C TRP A 94 5.89 3.83 4.19
N ALA A 95 6.38 3.03 3.26
CA ALA A 95 5.88 1.67 3.06
C ALA A 95 6.09 0.79 4.29
N GLY A 96 7.26 0.84 4.91
CA GLY A 96 7.55 0.15 6.17
C GLY A 96 6.69 0.66 7.33
N ARG A 97 6.47 1.98 7.41
CA ARG A 97 5.53 2.54 8.40
C ARG A 97 4.10 2.03 8.19
N PHE A 98 3.65 1.92 6.94
CA PHE A 98 2.33 1.39 6.63
C PHE A 98 2.21 -0.09 6.98
N ILE A 99 3.25 -0.90 6.75
CA ILE A 99 3.30 -2.29 7.24
C ILE A 99 3.16 -2.35 8.76
N TRP A 100 3.84 -1.47 9.50
CA TRP A 100 3.64 -1.39 10.95
C TRP A 100 2.19 -1.01 11.33
N LEU A 101 1.48 -0.21 10.54
CA LEU A 101 0.04 0.03 10.75
C LEU A 101 -0.80 -1.24 10.50
N LEU A 102 -0.42 -2.06 9.52
CA LEU A 102 -1.05 -3.37 9.29
C LEU A 102 -0.88 -4.29 10.50
N ASP A 103 0.30 -4.33 11.10
CA ASP A 103 0.54 -5.06 12.35
C ASP A 103 -0.36 -4.55 13.49
N VAL A 104 -0.51 -3.23 13.61
CA VAL A 104 -1.32 -2.59 14.65
C VAL A 104 -2.80 -2.93 14.54
N ILE A 105 -3.33 -3.07 13.31
CA ILE A 105 -4.71 -3.53 13.09
C ILE A 105 -4.84 -5.06 13.10
N GLY A 106 -3.74 -5.80 13.28
CA GLY A 106 -3.72 -7.27 13.33
C GLY A 106 -3.86 -7.93 11.97
N HIS A 107 -3.52 -7.24 10.87
CA HIS A 107 -3.50 -7.82 9.54
C HIS A 107 -2.15 -8.49 9.27
N ASP A 108 -2.16 -9.70 8.70
CA ASP A 108 -0.99 -10.58 8.65
C ASP A 108 -0.55 -10.98 7.22
N LYS A 109 -1.27 -10.52 6.18
CA LYS A 109 -0.97 -10.83 4.78
C LYS A 109 -0.51 -9.59 4.04
N TYR A 110 0.79 -9.35 4.06
CA TYR A 110 1.34 -8.20 3.36
C TYR A 110 2.72 -8.48 2.77
N HIS A 111 3.02 -7.74 1.69
CA HIS A 111 4.30 -7.72 1.04
C HIS A 111 4.80 -6.28 0.84
N TYR A 112 6.11 -6.15 0.71
CA TYR A 112 6.84 -4.92 0.41
C TYR A 112 7.54 -5.09 -0.94
N ILE A 113 7.42 -4.10 -1.84
CA ILE A 113 8.16 -4.13 -3.12
C ILE A 113 9.60 -3.68 -2.86
N ASP A 114 10.57 -4.54 -3.12
CA ASP A 114 11.99 -4.18 -3.01
C ASP A 114 12.32 -3.03 -3.97
N GLY A 115 12.91 -1.97 -3.42
CA GLY A 115 13.22 -0.73 -4.14
C GLY A 115 12.01 0.09 -4.62
N GLY A 116 10.77 -0.31 -4.28
CA GLY A 116 9.54 0.46 -4.52
C GLY A 116 9.31 0.93 -5.96
N LEU A 117 8.76 2.13 -6.12
CA LEU A 117 8.53 2.74 -7.43
C LEU A 117 9.81 2.91 -8.26
N PRO A 118 10.97 3.32 -7.70
CA PRO A 118 12.23 3.36 -8.44
C PRO A 118 12.61 2.05 -9.11
N ALA A 119 12.51 0.91 -8.40
CA ALA A 119 12.81 -0.41 -8.97
C ALA A 119 11.79 -0.79 -10.06
N TRP A 120 10.50 -0.54 -9.82
CA TRP A 120 9.44 -0.76 -10.80
C TRP A 120 9.71 -0.02 -12.12
N LEU A 121 10.10 1.25 -12.04
CA LEU A 121 10.46 2.06 -13.21
C LEU A 121 11.74 1.58 -13.90
N ALA A 122 12.76 1.18 -13.13
CA ALA A 122 14.02 0.68 -13.66
C ALA A 122 13.84 -0.60 -14.48
N ASP A 123 12.89 -1.44 -14.08
CA ASP A 123 12.53 -2.68 -14.78
C ASP A 123 11.61 -2.46 -16.00
N GLY A 124 11.22 -1.21 -16.28
CA GLY A 124 10.36 -0.88 -17.42
C GLY A 124 8.93 -1.42 -17.29
N MET A 125 8.46 -1.60 -16.06
CA MET A 125 7.15 -2.16 -15.75
C MET A 125 6.00 -1.19 -16.12
N PRO A 126 4.78 -1.69 -16.35
CA PRO A 126 3.64 -0.86 -16.74
C PRO A 126 3.27 0.15 -15.66
N MET A 127 2.80 1.33 -16.08
CA MET A 127 2.34 2.42 -15.23
C MET A 127 0.90 2.79 -15.57
N SER A 128 0.18 3.34 -14.61
CA SER A 128 -1.20 3.82 -14.76
C SER A 128 -1.35 5.24 -14.21
N ILE A 129 -2.36 5.94 -14.73
CA ILE A 129 -2.89 7.19 -14.16
C ILE A 129 -4.36 7.04 -13.75
N GLN A 130 -4.91 5.83 -13.87
CA GLN A 130 -6.30 5.53 -13.53
C GLN A 130 -6.45 5.32 -12.04
N ILE A 131 -7.30 6.12 -11.40
CA ILE A 131 -7.62 5.98 -9.99
C ILE A 131 -8.57 4.79 -9.81
N PRO A 132 -8.22 3.77 -9.01
CA PRO A 132 -9.11 2.66 -8.71
C PRO A 132 -10.40 3.15 -8.02
N PRO A 133 -11.55 2.48 -8.24
CA PRO A 133 -12.75 2.80 -7.48
C PRO A 133 -12.50 2.57 -5.98
N ALA A 134 -13.11 3.41 -5.14
CA ALA A 134 -13.02 3.26 -3.68
C ALA A 134 -13.41 1.84 -3.25
N GLY A 135 -12.70 1.28 -2.27
CA GLY A 135 -12.95 -0.06 -1.77
C GLY A 135 -14.30 -0.11 -1.05
N GLY A 136 -15.33 -0.63 -1.71
CA GLY A 136 -16.67 -0.76 -1.15
C GLY A 136 -16.80 -2.01 -0.28
N GLY A 137 -16.21 -2.02 0.92
CA GLY A 137 -16.38 -3.09 1.90
C GLY A 137 -16.88 -2.52 3.24
N PRO A 138 -17.93 -3.10 3.87
CA PRO A 138 -18.23 -2.77 5.25
C PRO A 138 -17.09 -3.29 6.16
N LEU A 139 -16.69 -2.47 7.14
CA LEU A 139 -15.83 -2.87 8.26
C LEU A 139 -16.52 -3.97 9.10
#